data_AF-A0A832JRT2-F1
#
_entry.id   AF-A0A832JRT2-F1
#
_cell.length_a   1.000
_cell.length_b   1.000
_cell.length_c   1.000
_cell.angle_alpha   90.00
_cell.angle_beta   90.00
_cell.angle_gamma   90.00
#
_symmetry.space_group_name_H-M   'P 1'
#
loop_
_entity.id
_entity.type
_entity.pdbx_description
1 polymer ?
#
loop_
_entity_poly.entity_id
_entity_poly.type
_entity_poly.pdbx_seq_one_letter_code
_entity_poly.pdbx_strand_id
1 'polypeptide(L)'
;MRVYYVTVGPLRSNSYLLATETGREAVIIDAGDEPHKILGMIRPGMKVTKILATHGHFDHVLAVDALREVLGVEFYIHEADKAILDMLPESTERLLGERMSPPRPDGYL
;
A
#
# COMPACT_ATOMS: atom_id res chain seq x y z
N MET A 1 9.44 -14.89 11.32
CA MET A 1 9.19 -13.80 10.33
C MET A 1 9.77 -12.48 10.84
N ARG A 2 9.95 -11.47 9.98
CA ARG A 2 10.39 -10.11 10.38
C ARG A 2 9.38 -9.07 9.90
N VAL A 3 9.13 -8.05 10.72
CA VAL A 3 8.19 -6.96 10.41
C VAL A 3 8.94 -5.64 10.49
N TYR A 4 8.79 -4.84 9.44
CA TYR A 4 9.21 -3.44 9.40
C TYR A 4 7.98 -2.58 9.22
N TYR A 5 8.02 -1.34 9.69
CA TYR A 5 6.95 -0.38 9.44
C TYR A 5 7.50 1.03 9.30
N VAL A 6 6.74 1.87 8.63
CA VAL A 6 6.96 3.30 8.54
C VAL A 6 5.60 4.01 8.60
N THR A 7 5.54 5.10 9.36
CA THR A 7 4.35 5.96 9.42
C THR A 7 4.40 6.96 8.28
N VAL A 8 3.30 7.06 7.53
CA VAL A 8 3.21 7.85 6.30
C VAL A 8 1.97 8.74 6.27
N GLY A 9 2.08 9.81 5.49
CA GLY A 9 0.95 10.67 5.15
C GLY A 9 0.40 11.51 6.30
N PRO A 10 -0.59 12.37 6.01
CA PRO A 10 -1.16 13.31 6.98
C PRO A 10 -1.99 12.65 8.08
N LEU A 11 -2.60 11.48 7.79
CA LEU A 11 -3.36 10.70 8.77
C LEU A 11 -2.49 9.79 9.64
N ARG A 12 -1.18 9.76 9.39
CA ARG A 12 -0.19 8.98 10.15
C ARG A 12 -0.50 7.49 10.17
N SER A 13 -0.88 6.95 9.03
CA SER A 13 -1.17 5.53 8.83
C SER A 13 0.14 4.76 8.71
N ASN A 14 0.15 3.52 9.18
CA ASN A 14 1.35 2.69 9.14
C ASN A 14 1.34 1.82 7.89
N SER A 15 2.42 1.89 7.11
CA SER A 15 2.73 0.92 6.08
C SER A 15 3.71 -0.10 6.61
N TYR A 16 3.46 -1.37 6.32
CA TYR A 16 4.27 -2.49 6.82
C TYR A 16 4.98 -3.22 5.69
N LEU A 17 6.17 -3.75 5.98
CA LEU A 17 6.86 -4.73 5.16
C LEU A 17 7.01 -6.02 5.97
N LEU A 18 6.29 -7.06 5.58
CA LEU A 18 6.36 -8.38 6.21
C LEU A 18 7.30 -9.25 5.40
N ALA A 19 8.43 -9.64 5.99
CA ALA A 19 9.45 -10.46 5.36
C ALA A 19 9.55 -11.86 5.98
N THR A 20 9.87 -12.83 5.14
CA THR A 20 10.31 -14.17 5.56
C THR A 20 11.55 -14.09 6.46
N GLU A 21 11.83 -15.14 7.24
CA GLU A 21 12.99 -15.15 8.14
C GLU A 21 14.33 -15.01 7.41
N THR A 22 14.39 -15.56 6.20
CA THR A 22 15.55 -15.44 5.30
C THR A 22 15.68 -14.03 4.73
N GLY A 23 14.64 -13.21 4.81
CA GLY A 23 14.57 -11.88 4.23
C GLY A 23 14.56 -11.86 2.70
N ARG A 24 14.37 -13.01 2.03
CA ARG A 24 14.40 -13.07 0.55
C ARG A 24 13.08 -12.65 -0.07
N GLU A 25 11.97 -13.00 0.56
CA GLU A 25 10.63 -12.65 0.11
C GLU A 25 9.94 -11.77 1.15
N ALA A 26 9.23 -10.76 0.66
CA ALA A 26 8.41 -9.86 1.46
C ALA A 26 7.12 -9.45 0.73
N VAL A 27 6.17 -8.97 1.51
CA VAL A 27 4.95 -8.30 1.03
C VAL A 27 4.82 -6.95 1.73
N ILE A 28 4.27 -5.97 1.02
CA ILE A 28 3.87 -4.69 1.60
C ILE A 28 2.42 -4.81 2.04
N ILE A 29 2.10 -4.32 3.23
CA ILE A 29 0.73 -4.23 3.74
C ILE A 29 0.42 -2.75 3.99
N ASP A 30 -0.71 -2.29 3.46
CA ASP A 30 -1.22 -0.92 3.59
C ASP A 30 -0.25 0.13 3.05
N ALA A 31 -0.07 0.15 1.73
CA ALA A 31 0.72 1.15 1.04
C ALA A 31 0.02 2.52 1.05
N GLY A 32 0.13 3.21 2.19
CA GLY A 32 -0.57 4.45 2.49
C GLY A 32 -0.16 5.61 1.60
N ASP A 33 0.83 6.40 2.01
CA ASP A 33 1.34 7.57 1.27
C ASP A 33 2.88 7.54 1.26
N GLU A 34 3.52 8.56 0.69
CA GLU A 34 4.98 8.77 0.71
C GLU A 34 5.76 7.53 0.22
N PRO A 35 5.58 7.10 -1.05
CA PRO A 35 6.11 5.83 -1.56
C PRO A 35 7.61 5.66 -1.36
N HIS A 36 8.37 6.76 -1.39
CA HIS A 36 9.81 6.78 -1.12
C HIS A 36 10.17 6.28 0.29
N LYS A 37 9.36 6.59 1.33
CA LYS A 37 9.56 6.07 2.69
C LYS A 37 9.30 4.58 2.75
N ILE A 38 8.25 4.10 2.07
CA ILE A 38 7.90 2.68 2.01
C ILE A 38 8.99 1.89 1.29
N LEU A 39 9.47 2.37 0.15
CA LEU A 39 10.61 1.79 -0.58
C LEU A 39 11.87 1.74 0.31
N GLY A 40 12.07 2.73 1.18
CA GLY A 40 13.18 2.77 2.14
C GLY A 40 13.21 1.61 3.15
N MET A 41 12.11 0.88 3.34
CA MET A 41 12.11 -0.34 4.17
C MET A 41 12.79 -1.54 3.47
N ILE A 42 12.85 -1.53 2.13
CA ILE A 42 13.35 -2.65 1.33
C ILE A 42 14.89 -2.64 1.38
N ARG A 43 15.47 -3.73 1.90
CA ARG A 43 16.94 -3.88 2.01
C ARG A 43 17.51 -4.70 0.85
N PRO A 44 18.81 -4.57 0.54
CA PRO A 44 19.47 -5.41 -0.46
C PRO A 44 19.21 -6.90 -0.22
N GLY A 45 18.79 -7.61 -1.27
CA GLY A 45 18.45 -9.04 -1.22
C GLY A 45 16.99 -9.36 -0.86
N MET A 46 16.19 -8.36 -0.45
CA MET A 46 14.73 -8.52 -0.31
C MET A 46 14.04 -8.38 -1.66
N LYS A 47 13.12 -9.30 -1.96
CA LYS A 47 12.20 -9.22 -3.09
C LYS A 47 10.78 -9.01 -2.58
N VAL A 48 10.19 -7.85 -2.87
CA VAL A 48 8.75 -7.63 -2.67
C VAL A 48 8.01 -8.39 -3.74
N THR A 49 7.00 -9.15 -3.34
CA THR A 49 6.24 -10.03 -4.24
C THR A 49 4.83 -9.52 -4.52
N LYS A 50 4.21 -8.83 -3.54
CA LYS A 50 2.85 -8.29 -3.62
C LYS A 50 2.69 -7.06 -2.71
N ILE A 51 1.68 -6.24 -3.04
CA ILE A 51 1.12 -5.23 -2.15
C ILE A 51 -0.27 -5.70 -1.74
N LEU A 52 -0.57 -5.65 -0.44
CA LEU A 52 -1.85 -6.03 0.14
C LEU A 52 -2.43 -4.82 0.87
N ALA A 53 -3.75 -4.66 0.84
CA ALA A 53 -4.45 -3.73 1.73
C ALA A 53 -5.35 -4.49 2.70
N THR A 54 -5.37 -4.04 3.95
CA THR A 54 -6.27 -4.52 4.99
C THR A 54 -7.72 -4.12 4.71
N HIS A 55 -7.93 -2.92 4.17
CA HIS A 55 -9.23 -2.36 3.79
C HIS A 55 -9.08 -1.19 2.81
N GLY A 56 -10.20 -0.69 2.27
CA GLY A 56 -10.21 0.24 1.12
C GLY A 56 -10.06 1.73 1.43
N HIS A 57 -9.79 2.15 2.67
CA HIS A 57 -9.62 3.57 2.97
C HIS A 57 -8.38 4.16 2.28
N PHE A 58 -8.51 5.42 1.85
CA PHE A 58 -7.50 6.06 0.99
C PHE A 58 -6.10 6.08 1.61
N ASP A 59 -6.00 6.33 2.92
CA ASP A 59 -4.74 6.43 3.65
C ASP A 59 -3.99 5.10 3.80
N HIS A 60 -4.56 4.01 3.31
CA HIS A 60 -3.91 2.69 3.20
C HIS A 60 -3.52 2.31 1.76
N VAL A 61 -3.86 3.14 0.75
CA VAL A 61 -3.71 2.76 -0.66
C VAL A 61 -3.17 3.85 -1.61
N LEU A 62 -2.95 5.10 -1.20
CA LEU A 62 -2.49 6.18 -2.11
C LEU A 62 -1.12 5.90 -2.75
N ALA A 63 -0.24 5.15 -2.09
CA ALA A 63 1.10 4.85 -2.60
C ALA A 63 1.14 3.62 -3.51
N VAL A 64 0.04 2.87 -3.65
CA VAL A 64 0.00 1.60 -4.38
C VAL A 64 0.52 1.76 -5.82
N ASP A 65 -0.04 2.66 -6.63
CA ASP A 65 0.31 2.76 -8.04
C ASP A 65 1.78 3.16 -8.25
N ALA A 66 2.29 4.09 -7.45
CA ALA A 66 3.70 4.49 -7.48
C ALA A 66 4.64 3.33 -7.11
N LEU A 67 4.27 2.51 -6.11
CA LEU A 67 5.06 1.34 -5.73
C LEU A 67 5.00 0.25 -6.79
N ARG A 68 3.84 0.04 -7.44
CA ARG A 68 3.70 -0.92 -8.53
C ARG A 68 4.56 -0.54 -9.73
N GLU A 69 4.62 0.73 -10.09
CA GLU A 69 5.47 1.22 -11.17
C GLU A 69 6.96 0.90 -10.92
N VAL A 70 7.42 1.07 -9.68
CA VAL A 70 8.82 0.82 -9.29
C VAL A 70 9.14 -0.66 -9.13
N LEU A 71 8.22 -1.43 -8.52
CA LEU A 71 8.48 -2.82 -8.10
C LEU A 71 7.98 -3.87 -9.10
N GLY A 72 7.07 -3.51 -10.00
CA GLY A 72 6.46 -4.44 -10.95
C GLY A 72 5.64 -5.54 -10.29
N VAL A 73 4.96 -5.22 -9.18
CA VAL A 73 4.18 -6.17 -8.37
C VAL A 73 2.68 -5.91 -8.48
N GLU A 74 1.91 -6.93 -8.12
CA GLU A 74 0.44 -6.89 -8.09
C GLU A 74 -0.09 -6.36 -6.75
N PHE A 75 -1.28 -5.74 -6.80
CA PHE A 75 -2.04 -5.26 -5.66
C PHE A 75 -3.31 -6.10 -5.44
N TYR A 76 -3.52 -6.52 -4.19
CA TYR A 76 -4.69 -7.27 -3.76
C TYR A 76 -5.36 -6.63 -2.55
N ILE A 77 -6.68 -6.74 -2.49
CA ILE A 77 -7.54 -6.30 -1.39
C ILE A 77 -8.75 -7.25 -1.29
N HIS A 78 -9.49 -7.25 -0.20
CA HIS A 78 -10.72 -8.04 -0.11
C HIS A 78 -11.83 -7.46 -1.01
N GLU A 79 -12.67 -8.31 -1.63
CA GLU A 79 -13.71 -7.85 -2.58
C GLU A 79 -14.76 -6.94 -1.93
N ALA A 80 -15.10 -7.19 -0.65
CA ALA A 80 -16.06 -6.37 0.08
C ALA A 80 -15.61 -4.90 0.26
N ASP A 81 -14.31 -4.62 0.14
CA ASP A 81 -13.75 -3.27 0.27
C ASP A 81 -13.79 -2.47 -1.03
N LYS A 82 -14.21 -3.07 -2.16
CA LYS A 82 -14.27 -2.38 -3.44
C LYS A 82 -15.10 -1.09 -3.36
N ALA A 83 -16.24 -1.13 -2.68
CA ALA A 83 -17.09 0.05 -2.53
C ALA A 83 -16.40 1.17 -1.74
N ILE A 84 -15.56 0.84 -0.76
CA ILE A 84 -14.79 1.82 0.03
C ILE A 84 -13.66 2.40 -0.82
N LEU A 85 -12.95 1.54 -1.56
CA LEU A 85 -11.90 1.95 -2.48
C LEU A 85 -12.44 2.89 -3.57
N ASP A 86 -13.63 2.62 -4.12
CA ASP A 86 -14.28 3.46 -5.12
C ASP A 86 -14.67 4.85 -4.57
N MET A 87 -14.81 5.03 -3.25
CA MET A 87 -15.08 6.33 -2.57
C MET A 87 -13.81 7.15 -2.29
N LEU A 88 -12.63 6.67 -2.70
CA LEU A 88 -11.37 7.36 -2.49
C LEU A 88 -11.34 8.78 -3.09
N PRO A 89 -11.83 9.05 -4.31
CA PRO A 89 -11.82 10.40 -4.87
C PRO A 89 -12.58 11.40 -3.99
N GLU A 90 -13.77 11.02 -3.51
CA GLU A 90 -14.58 11.87 -2.63
C GLU A 90 -13.94 12.05 -1.25
N SER A 91 -13.33 10.98 -0.71
CA SER A 91 -12.68 11.00 0.60
C SER A 91 -11.43 11.88 0.61
N THR A 92 -10.61 11.77 -0.44
CA THR A 92 -9.39 12.58 -0.63
C THR A 92 -9.73 14.04 -0.90
N GLU A 93 -10.73 14.32 -1.74
CA GLU A 93 -11.19 15.70 -1.98
C GLU A 93 -11.66 16.36 -0.68
N ARG A 94 -12.42 15.63 0.15
CA ARG A 94 -12.93 16.14 1.43
C ARG A 94 -11.85 16.38 2.48
N LEU A 95 -10.87 15.48 2.59
CA LEU A 95 -9.91 15.47 3.71
C LEU A 95 -8.56 16.10 3.37
N LEU A 96 -8.13 16.00 2.11
CA LEU A 96 -6.84 16.49 1.63
C LEU A 96 -6.99 17.70 0.69
N GLY A 97 -8.20 17.98 0.20
CA GLY A 97 -8.43 19.05 -0.78
C GLY A 97 -8.02 18.69 -2.21
N GLU A 98 -7.66 17.43 -2.46
CA GLU A 98 -7.25 16.92 -3.76
C GLU A 98 -8.06 15.68 -4.13
N ARG A 99 -8.58 15.64 -5.36
CA ARG A 99 -9.33 14.49 -5.86
C ARG A 99 -8.40 13.47 -6.50
N MET A 100 -8.09 12.41 -5.78
CA MET A 100 -7.16 11.37 -6.22
C MET A 100 -7.90 10.18 -6.83
N SER A 101 -7.21 9.34 -7.60
CA SER A 101 -7.79 8.13 -8.21
C SER A 101 -7.45 6.90 -7.38
N PRO A 102 -8.38 5.93 -7.22
CA PRO A 102 -8.08 4.69 -6.54
C PRO A 102 -7.21 3.77 -7.38
N PRO A 103 -6.25 3.05 -6.78
CA PRO A 103 -5.52 2.00 -7.47
C PRO A 103 -6.48 0.87 -7.85
N ARG A 104 -6.27 0.27 -9.03
CA ARG A 104 -7.06 -0.88 -9.47
C ARG A 104 -6.48 -2.19 -8.88
N PRO A 105 -7.28 -3.00 -8.15
CA PRO A 105 -6.84 -4.33 -7.74
C PRO A 105 -6.56 -5.24 -8.94
N ASP A 106 -5.47 -6.01 -8.87
CA ASP A 106 -5.16 -7.07 -9.85
C ASP A 106 -5.92 -8.37 -9.54
N GLY A 107 -6.32 -8.53 -8.28
CA GLY A 107 -7.17 -9.62 -7.81
C GLY A 107 -7.69 -9.34 -6.40
N TYR A 108 -8.50 -10.26 -5.90
CA TYR A 108 -9.03 -10.21 -4.54
C TYR A 108 -8.43 -11.33 -3.68
N LEU A 109 -8.32 -11.07 -2.37
CA LEU A 109 -7.83 -12.03 -1.37
C LEU A 109 -8.84 -13.11 -1.01
#